data_AF-A0A443SCH8-F1
#
_entry.id   AF-A0A443SCH8-F1
#
_cell.length_a   1.000
_cell.length_b   1.000
_cell.length_c   1.000
_cell.angle_alpha   90.00
_cell.angle_beta   90.00
_cell.angle_gamma   90.00
#
_symmetry.space_group_name_H-M   'P 1'
#
loop_
_entity.id
_entity.type
_entity.pdbx_description
1 polymer ?
#
loop_
_entity_poly.entity_id
_entity_poly.type
_entity_poly.pdbx_seq_one_letter_code
_entity_poly.pdbx_strand_id
1 'polypeptide(L)'
;MYIKNIFNILLMIERHATFGTAIALLSIPMFNYNEIWSVALLFAMMLCYGMVAGGDIPLAAEMSDKYPATIFAFGNMLASTTGFITPSIVGCILGDSNQDIRRWSIIFESTAAVSAFGGFVFLVFASAERIEFD
;
A
#
# COMPACT_ATOMS: atom_id res chain seq x y z
N MET A 1 -15.13 -19.35 16.03
CA MET A 1 -15.39 -19.63 14.59
C MET A 1 -15.74 -18.35 13.82
N TYR A 2 -16.61 -17.48 14.34
CA TYR A 2 -17.01 -16.22 13.69
C TYR A 2 -15.86 -15.20 13.47
N ILE A 3 -14.99 -15.03 14.48
CA ILE A 3 -13.82 -14.12 14.44
C ILE A 3 -12.80 -14.52 13.35
N LYS A 4 -12.51 -15.82 13.18
CA LYS A 4 -11.63 -16.30 12.09
C LYS A 4 -12.19 -15.97 10.70
N ASN A 5 -13.52 -15.90 10.53
CA ASN A 5 -14.12 -15.53 9.25
C ASN A 5 -14.00 -14.03 8.97
N ILE A 6 -14.20 -13.16 9.97
CA ILE A 6 -14.05 -11.70 9.81
C ILE A 6 -12.59 -11.35 9.52
N PHE A 7 -11.65 -11.90 10.27
CA PHE A 7 -10.22 -11.67 10.05
C PHE A 7 -9.77 -12.07 8.64
N ASN A 8 -10.19 -13.24 8.15
CA ASN A 8 -9.88 -13.67 6.79
C ASN A 8 -10.48 -12.74 5.72
N ILE A 9 -11.66 -12.17 5.96
CA ILE A 9 -12.28 -11.19 5.06
C ILE A 9 -11.43 -9.90 5.02
N LEU A 10 -10.98 -9.41 6.19
CA LEU A 10 -10.12 -8.22 6.27
C LEU A 10 -8.79 -8.43 5.54
N LEU A 11 -8.13 -9.58 5.74
CA LEU A 11 -6.92 -9.95 5.01
C LEU A 11 -7.15 -10.04 3.49
N MET A 12 -8.31 -10.55 3.06
CA MET A 12 -8.65 -10.62 1.64
C MET A 12 -8.81 -9.21 1.05
N ILE A 13 -9.51 -8.31 1.76
CA ILE A 13 -9.68 -6.91 1.32
C ILE A 13 -8.32 -6.22 1.16
N GLU A 14 -7.46 -6.34 2.17
CA GLU A 14 -6.10 -5.77 2.16
C GLU A 14 -5.26 -6.29 0.99
N ARG A 15 -5.29 -7.61 0.80
CA ARG A 15 -4.60 -8.26 -0.31
C ARG A 15 -5.11 -7.72 -1.65
N HIS A 16 -6.40 -7.77 -1.89
CA HIS A 16 -6.97 -7.34 -3.17
C HIS A 16 -6.74 -5.85 -3.45
N ALA A 17 -6.77 -5.01 -2.41
CA ALA A 17 -6.51 -3.58 -2.54
C ALA A 17 -5.05 -3.28 -2.86
N THR A 18 -4.09 -3.94 -2.21
CA THR A 18 -2.65 -3.74 -2.43
C THR A 18 -2.20 -4.22 -3.82
N PHE A 19 -2.76 -5.33 -4.31
CA PHE A 19 -2.53 -5.76 -5.68
C PHE A 19 -3.15 -4.80 -6.71
N GLY A 20 -4.33 -4.24 -6.41
CA GLY A 20 -4.99 -3.25 -7.26
C GLY A 20 -4.17 -1.96 -7.42
N THR A 21 -3.60 -1.44 -6.33
CA THR A 21 -2.73 -0.26 -6.38
C THR A 21 -1.43 -0.53 -7.14
N ALA A 22 -0.82 -1.71 -6.97
CA ALA A 22 0.39 -2.09 -7.70
C ALA A 22 0.15 -2.20 -9.22
N ILE A 23 -0.97 -2.80 -9.64
CA ILE A 23 -1.34 -2.91 -11.07
C ILE A 23 -1.63 -1.53 -11.68
N ALA A 24 -2.31 -0.65 -10.93
CA ALA A 24 -2.57 0.72 -11.37
C ALA A 24 -1.27 1.52 -11.56
N LEU A 25 -0.27 1.34 -10.68
CA LEU A 25 1.03 2.00 -10.82
C LEU A 25 1.88 1.43 -11.98
N LEU A 26 1.90 0.10 -12.17
CA LEU A 26 2.64 -0.54 -13.28
C LEU A 26 2.09 -0.20 -14.66
N SER A 27 0.80 0.17 -14.74
CA SER A 27 0.16 0.48 -16.01
C SER A 27 0.41 1.91 -16.48
N ILE A 28 0.83 2.84 -15.59
CA ILE A 28 1.11 4.24 -15.95
C ILE A 28 2.20 4.37 -17.04
N PRO A 29 3.37 3.69 -16.95
CA PRO A 29 4.41 3.78 -17.97
C PRO A 29 3.99 3.20 -19.33
N MET A 30 2.98 2.32 -19.37
CA MET A 30 2.56 1.64 -20.60
C MET A 30 1.73 2.54 -21.56
N PHE A 31 1.16 3.64 -21.07
CA PHE A 31 0.30 4.53 -21.85
C PHE A 31 1.01 5.74 -22.47
N ASN A 32 2.34 5.66 -22.70
CA ASN A 32 3.14 6.72 -23.33
C ASN A 32 2.93 8.12 -22.69
N TYR A 33 2.66 8.17 -21.37
CA TYR A 33 2.54 9.42 -20.60
C TYR A 33 1.51 10.42 -21.11
N ASN A 34 0.39 9.94 -21.65
CA ASN A 34 -0.75 10.82 -21.84
C ASN A 34 -1.25 11.30 -20.47
N GLU A 35 -1.27 12.61 -20.27
CA GLU A 35 -1.61 13.26 -18.99
C GLU A 35 -2.97 12.80 -18.47
N ILE A 36 -3.97 12.66 -19.35
CA ILE A 36 -5.34 12.28 -18.98
C ILE A 36 -5.39 10.85 -18.43
N TRP A 37 -4.71 9.91 -19.10
CA TRP A 37 -4.68 8.50 -18.67
C TRP A 37 -3.87 8.30 -17.41
N SER A 38 -2.77 9.04 -17.26
CA SER A 38 -1.92 8.99 -16.06
C SER A 38 -2.69 9.48 -14.83
N VAL A 39 -3.39 10.61 -14.96
CA VAL A 39 -4.23 11.16 -13.89
C VAL A 39 -5.38 10.21 -13.56
N ALA A 40 -6.06 9.64 -14.57
CA ALA A 40 -7.15 8.68 -14.34
C ALA A 40 -6.69 7.42 -13.58
N LEU A 41 -5.51 6.89 -13.91
CA LEU A 41 -4.91 5.75 -13.22
C LEU A 41 -4.49 6.09 -11.78
N LEU A 42 -3.99 7.31 -11.54
CA LEU A 42 -3.71 7.80 -10.18
C LEU A 42 -4.99 7.93 -9.35
N PHE A 43 -6.09 8.40 -9.94
CA PHE A 43 -7.39 8.39 -9.26
C PHE A 43 -7.87 6.98 -8.95
N ALA A 44 -7.75 6.04 -9.89
CA ALA A 44 -8.09 4.64 -9.67
C ALA A 44 -7.24 4.02 -8.54
N MET A 45 -5.95 4.33 -8.50
CA MET A 45 -5.06 3.94 -7.40
C MET A 45 -5.57 4.48 -6.05
N MET A 46 -5.94 5.76 -5.98
CA MET A 46 -6.47 6.36 -4.74
C MET A 46 -7.79 5.71 -4.29
N LEU A 47 -8.65 5.31 -5.22
CA LEU A 47 -9.86 4.54 -4.91
C LEU A 47 -9.51 3.17 -4.32
N CYS A 48 -8.53 2.47 -4.88
CA CYS A 48 -8.05 1.21 -4.31
C CYS A 48 -7.39 1.41 -2.94
N TYR A 49 -6.66 2.50 -2.75
CA TYR A 49 -6.07 2.85 -1.45
C TYR A 49 -7.13 3.12 -0.37
N GLY A 50 -8.30 3.66 -0.74
CA GLY A 50 -9.44 3.78 0.17
C GLY A 50 -9.92 2.44 0.74
N MET A 51 -9.76 1.33 -0.01
CA MET A 51 -10.09 -0.01 0.49
C MET A 51 -9.06 -0.53 1.50
N VAL A 52 -7.77 -0.18 1.34
CA VAL A 52 -6.70 -0.45 2.33
C VAL A 52 -7.02 0.24 3.66
N ALA A 53 -7.38 1.52 3.62
CA ALA A 53 -7.76 2.24 4.85
C ALA A 53 -8.96 1.59 5.59
N GLY A 54 -9.84 0.90 4.85
CA GLY A 54 -10.98 0.17 5.40
C GLY A 54 -10.63 -1.19 6.01
N GLY A 55 -9.49 -1.80 5.65
CA GLY A 55 -9.03 -3.08 6.19
C GLY A 55 -8.07 -2.91 7.37
N ASP A 56 -7.10 -2.00 7.27
CA ASP A 56 -6.03 -1.79 8.25
C ASP A 56 -6.53 -1.50 9.69
N ILE A 57 -7.50 -0.59 9.81
CA ILE A 57 -8.02 -0.14 11.12
C ILE A 57 -8.73 -1.30 11.85
N PRO A 58 -9.73 -1.99 11.26
CA PRO A 58 -10.36 -3.12 11.92
C PRO A 58 -9.43 -4.34 12.03
N LEU A 59 -8.45 -4.50 11.15
CA LEU A 59 -7.50 -5.62 11.22
C LEU A 59 -6.66 -5.55 12.50
N ALA A 60 -6.18 -4.37 12.90
CA ALA A 60 -5.44 -4.21 14.15
C ALA A 60 -6.29 -4.53 15.39
N ALA A 61 -7.59 -4.23 15.34
CA ALA A 61 -8.54 -4.57 16.40
C ALA A 61 -8.75 -6.08 16.55
N GLU A 62 -8.76 -6.82 15.43
CA GLU A 62 -8.93 -8.27 15.42
C GLU A 62 -7.62 -9.04 15.69
N MET A 63 -6.45 -8.39 15.61
CA MET A 63 -5.15 -9.01 15.86
C MET A 63 -4.83 -9.23 17.35
N SER A 64 -5.32 -8.36 18.25
CA SER A 64 -5.14 -8.54 19.69
C SER A 64 -6.26 -7.89 20.48
N ASP A 65 -6.74 -8.60 21.50
CA ASP A 65 -7.78 -8.11 22.41
C ASP A 65 -7.21 -7.12 23.44
N LYS A 66 -5.91 -7.23 23.79
CA LYS A 66 -5.28 -6.41 24.83
C LYS A 66 -4.67 -5.10 24.32
N TYR A 67 -4.06 -5.10 23.14
CA TYR A 67 -3.28 -3.95 22.63
C TYR A 67 -3.51 -3.58 21.16
N PRO A 68 -4.76 -3.52 20.66
CA PRO A 68 -5.04 -3.26 19.26
C PRO A 68 -4.57 -1.88 18.79
N ALA A 69 -4.74 -0.86 19.64
CA ALA A 69 -4.32 0.50 19.35
C ALA A 69 -2.79 0.63 19.22
N THR A 70 -2.02 -0.13 20.00
CA THR A 70 -0.56 -0.10 19.97
C THR A 70 -0.03 -0.75 18.68
N ILE A 71 -0.63 -1.87 18.25
CA ILE A 71 -0.29 -2.54 16.99
C ILE A 71 -0.52 -1.58 15.82
N PHE A 72 -1.70 -0.94 15.78
CA PHE A 72 -2.02 0.04 14.74
C PHE A 72 -1.07 1.25 14.78
N ALA A 73 -0.83 1.81 15.96
CA ALA A 73 0.03 2.99 16.11
C ALA A 73 1.47 2.71 15.64
N PHE A 74 2.00 1.52 15.94
CA PHE A 74 3.34 1.12 15.48
C PHE A 74 3.39 0.98 13.95
N GLY A 75 2.41 0.32 13.34
CA GLY A 75 2.29 0.24 11.88
C GLY A 75 2.20 1.63 11.23
N ASN A 76 1.35 2.50 11.79
CA ASN A 76 1.15 3.86 11.29
C ASN A 76 2.39 4.75 11.47
N MET A 77 3.19 4.54 12.52
CA MET A 77 4.47 5.25 12.70
C MET A 77 5.46 4.91 11.58
N LEU A 78 5.58 3.63 11.22
CA LEU A 78 6.41 3.20 10.10
C LEU A 78 5.89 3.77 8.77
N ALA A 79 4.57 3.72 8.55
CA ALA A 79 3.95 4.29 7.36
C ALA A 79 4.18 5.81 7.24
N SER A 80 4.03 6.54 8.35
CA SER A 80 4.26 7.99 8.40
C SER A 80 5.72 8.36 8.12
N THR A 81 6.66 7.47 8.46
CA THR A 81 8.09 7.67 8.19
C THR A 81 8.36 7.74 6.69
N THR A 82 7.71 6.88 5.92
CA THR A 82 7.76 6.91 4.45
C THR A 82 7.26 8.23 3.88
N GLY A 83 6.34 8.91 4.56
CA GLY A 83 5.78 10.20 4.14
C GLY A 83 6.80 11.34 4.03
N PHE A 84 7.90 11.30 4.79
CA PHE A 84 8.99 12.28 4.68
C PHE A 84 10.18 11.78 3.86
N ILE A 85 10.42 10.46 3.82
CA ILE A 85 11.50 9.86 3.03
C ILE A 85 11.19 9.96 1.53
N THR A 86 9.96 9.65 1.12
CA THR A 86 9.57 9.57 -0.29
C THR A 86 9.77 10.89 -1.05
N PRO A 87 9.32 12.06 -0.55
CA PRO A 87 9.56 13.33 -1.23
C PRO A 87 11.05 13.64 -1.41
N SER A 88 11.88 13.26 -0.45
CA SER A 88 13.35 13.47 -0.51
C SER A 88 13.98 12.63 -1.62
N ILE A 89 13.58 11.36 -1.74
CA ILE A 89 14.05 10.46 -2.80
C ILE A 89 13.56 10.93 -4.17
N VAL A 90 12.27 11.25 -4.28
CA VAL A 90 11.67 11.76 -5.53
C VAL A 90 12.36 13.04 -5.99
N GLY A 91 12.63 13.96 -5.07
CA GLY A 91 13.38 15.19 -5.36
C GLY A 91 14.80 14.93 -5.88
N CYS A 92 15.50 13.93 -5.32
CA CYS A 92 16.82 13.54 -5.80
C CYS A 92 16.78 12.91 -7.21
N ILE A 93 15.77 12.09 -7.50
CA ILE A 93 15.60 11.44 -8.81
C ILE A 93 15.22 12.46 -9.88
N LEU A 94 14.31 13.40 -9.58
CA LEU A 94 13.89 14.43 -10.51
C LEU A 94 14.98 15.49 -10.74
N GLY A 95 15.69 15.90 -9.69
CA GLY A 95 16.67 17.00 -9.74
C GLY A 95 16.07 18.25 -10.40
N ASP A 96 16.87 18.89 -11.26
CA ASP A 96 16.44 20.08 -12.02
C ASP A 96 15.56 19.75 -13.26
N SER A 97 15.45 18.47 -13.63
CA SER A 97 14.74 18.03 -14.85
C SER A 97 13.41 17.37 -14.50
N ASN A 98 12.54 18.14 -13.83
CA ASN A 98 11.23 17.68 -13.36
C ASN A 98 10.21 17.34 -14.46
N GLN A 99 10.47 17.73 -15.72
CA GLN A 99 9.62 17.43 -16.87
C GLN A 99 10.08 16.18 -17.66
N ASP A 100 11.17 15.54 -17.25
CA ASP A 100 11.67 14.36 -17.95
C ASP A 100 10.81 13.13 -17.63
N ILE A 101 10.05 12.69 -18.63
CA ILE A 101 9.15 11.54 -18.59
C ILE A 101 9.88 10.28 -18.10
N ARG A 102 11.14 10.06 -18.50
CA ARG A 102 11.89 8.84 -18.13
C ARG A 102 12.16 8.77 -16.63
N ARG A 103 12.38 9.91 -15.98
CA ARG A 103 12.62 9.98 -14.53
C ARG A 103 11.34 9.66 -13.76
N TRP A 104 10.19 10.12 -14.25
CA TRP A 104 8.89 9.75 -13.72
C TRP A 104 8.58 8.27 -13.91
N SER A 105 8.97 7.65 -15.03
CA SER A 105 8.87 6.19 -15.20
C SER A 105 9.56 5.44 -14.08
N ILE A 106 10.80 5.81 -13.78
CA ILE A 106 11.61 5.16 -12.73
C ILE A 106 10.91 5.30 -11.37
N ILE A 107 10.30 6.46 -11.08
CA ILE A 107 9.57 6.68 -9.82
C ILE A 107 8.33 5.79 -9.73
N PHE A 108 7.49 5.77 -10.77
CA PHE A 108 6.28 4.95 -10.77
C PHE A 108 6.60 3.45 -10.74
N GLU A 109 7.61 3.00 -11.48
CA GLU A 109 8.08 1.61 -11.46
C GLU A 109 8.66 1.22 -10.10
N SER A 110 9.47 2.09 -9.48
CA SER A 110 10.00 1.83 -8.14
C SER A 110 8.90 1.78 -7.07
N THR A 111 7.90 2.65 -7.17
CA THR A 111 6.75 2.66 -6.26
C THR A 111 5.93 1.37 -6.42
N ALA A 112 5.68 0.96 -7.66
CA ALA A 112 5.02 -0.31 -7.94
C ALA A 112 5.79 -1.51 -7.39
N ALA A 113 7.12 -1.53 -7.51
CA ALA A 113 7.95 -2.60 -6.99
C ALA A 113 7.87 -2.68 -5.45
N VAL A 114 7.90 -1.53 -4.76
CA VAL A 114 7.75 -1.46 -3.30
C VAL A 114 6.36 -1.93 -2.87
N SER A 115 5.30 -1.49 -3.54
CA SER A 115 3.93 -1.94 -3.26
C SER A 115 3.75 -3.44 -3.49
N ALA A 116 4.31 -3.97 -4.58
CA ALA A 116 4.27 -5.41 -4.88
C ALA A 116 5.05 -6.23 -3.85
N PHE A 117 6.23 -5.75 -3.43
CA PHE A 117 7.02 -6.38 -2.39
C PHE A 117 6.28 -6.37 -1.04
N GLY A 118 5.68 -5.24 -0.65
CA GLY A 118 4.86 -5.13 0.55
C GLY A 118 3.68 -6.10 0.54
N GLY A 119 2.96 -6.16 -0.59
CA GLY A 119 1.89 -7.15 -0.79
C GLY A 119 2.39 -8.59 -0.70
N PHE A 120 3.54 -8.91 -1.28
CA PHE A 120 4.15 -10.23 -1.21
C PHE A 120 4.55 -10.62 0.23
N VAL A 121 5.18 -9.71 0.97
CA VAL A 121 5.52 -9.94 2.38
C VAL A 121 4.24 -10.18 3.19
N PHE A 122 3.21 -9.38 2.98
CA PHE A 122 1.92 -9.58 3.64
C PHE A 122 1.30 -10.94 3.29
N LEU A 123 1.36 -11.38 2.04
CA LEU A 123 0.88 -12.71 1.64
C LEU A 123 1.57 -13.86 2.36
N VAL A 124 2.89 -13.76 2.56
CA VAL A 124 3.69 -14.85 3.13
C VAL A 124 3.60 -14.88 4.65
N PHE A 125 3.54 -13.71 5.29
CA PHE A 125 3.65 -13.60 6.74
C PHE A 125 2.34 -13.30 7.46
N ALA A 126 1.32 -12.76 6.80
CA ALA A 126 0.04 -12.53 7.45
C ALA A 126 -0.69 -13.86 7.68
N SER A 127 -0.96 -14.16 8.95
CA SER A 127 -1.68 -15.38 9.36
C SER A 127 -2.84 -15.02 10.27
N ALA A 128 -3.93 -15.79 10.16
CA ALA A 128 -5.13 -15.70 10.98
C ALA A 128 -5.07 -16.54 12.26
N GLU A 129 -3.87 -16.98 12.66
CA GLU A 129 -3.67 -17.71 13.90
C GLU A 129 -3.76 -16.74 15.07
N ARG A 130 -4.57 -17.08 16.09
CA ARG A 130 -4.59 -16.29 17.32
C ARG A 130 -3.25 -16.43 18.03
N ILE A 131 -2.72 -15.31 18.48
CA ILE A 131 -1.55 -15.27 19.33
C ILE A 131 -1.95 -15.86 20.69
N GLU A 132 -1.23 -16.89 21.16
CA GLU A 132 -1.57 -17.67 22.36
C GLU A 132 -1.49 -16.87 23.68
N PHE A 133 -0.91 -15.66 23.65
CA PHE A 133 -0.70 -14.79 24.82
C PHE A 133 -1.86 -13.82 25.11
N ASP A 134 -2.98 -13.93 24.40
CA ASP A 134 -4.23 -13.24 24.74
C ASP A 134 -5.11 -14.05 25.71
#